data_AF-A0A4Y9MG23-F1
#
_entry.id   AF-A0A4Y9MG23-F1
#
_cell.length_a   1.000
_cell.length_b   1.000
_cell.length_c   1.000
_cell.angle_alpha   90.00
_cell.angle_beta   90.00
_cell.angle_gamma   90.00
#
_symmetry.space_group_name_H-M   'P 1'
#
loop_
_entity.id
_entity.type
_entity.pdbx_description
1 polymer ?
#
loop_
_entity_poly.entity_id
_entity_poly.type
_entity_poly.pdbx_seq_one_letter_code
_entity_poly.pdbx_strand_id
1 'polypeptide(L)'
;MSATTVTAEPLVPPEVVSSIFYGAAVSDTLVLLVAETVAGTPRITWGNEGATQLLGYGLADLRSLPVASLVPTLRGAEVKLLLRRERSARMNLPVRTASGALVEAVVLCTPTPTGRMWTLRLVP
;
A
#
# COMPACT_ATOMS: atom_id res chain seq x y z
N MET A 1 8.72 38.02 18.32
CA MET A 1 8.36 36.96 17.36
C MET A 1 8.54 35.63 18.06
N SER A 2 7.44 35.03 18.54
CA SER A 2 7.49 33.73 19.21
C SER A 2 7.49 32.64 18.15
N ALA A 3 8.54 31.82 18.13
CA ALA A 3 8.61 30.62 17.31
C ALA A 3 7.66 29.58 17.92
N THR A 4 6.62 29.21 17.18
CA THR A 4 5.83 28.02 17.48
C THR A 4 6.71 26.81 17.26
N THR A 5 7.27 26.26 18.34
CA THR A 5 7.85 24.92 18.33
C THR A 5 6.71 23.96 18.07
N VAL A 6 6.61 23.45 16.85
CA VAL A 6 5.77 22.29 16.53
C VAL A 6 6.32 21.14 17.37
N THR A 7 5.66 20.84 18.47
CA THR A 7 5.95 19.66 19.29
C THR A 7 5.73 18.46 18.39
N ALA A 8 6.81 17.75 18.06
CA ALA A 8 6.72 16.44 17.43
C ALA A 8 5.80 15.58 18.32
N GLU A 9 4.76 14.99 17.73
CA GLU A 9 3.90 14.06 18.45
C GLU A 9 4.78 13.00 19.14
N PRO A 10 4.46 12.61 20.39
CA PRO A 10 5.20 11.57 21.07
C PRO A 10 5.17 10.29 20.22
N LEU A 11 6.34 9.70 20.02
CA LEU A 11 6.50 8.46 19.27
C LEU A 11 5.60 7.38 19.91
N VAL A 12 4.71 6.77 19.11
CA VAL A 12 3.85 5.68 19.59
C VAL A 12 4.72 4.54 20.14
N PRO A 13 4.42 3.98 21.33
CA PRO A 13 5.23 2.89 21.90
C PRO A 13 5.35 1.69 20.95
N PRO A 14 6.52 1.03 20.87
CA PRO A 14 6.73 -0.12 19.98
C PRO A 14 5.71 -1.24 20.19
N GLU A 15 5.29 -1.50 21.42
CA GLU A 15 4.31 -2.54 21.77
C GLU A 15 2.93 -2.25 21.17
N VAL A 16 2.53 -0.97 21.14
CA VAL A 16 1.29 -0.53 20.49
C VAL A 16 1.40 -0.74 18.98
N VAL A 17 2.53 -0.37 18.38
CA VAL A 17 2.78 -0.59 16.94
C VAL A 17 2.74 -2.08 16.61
N SER A 18 3.41 -2.93 17.39
CA SER A 18 3.40 -4.39 17.20
C SER A 18 2.00 -4.98 17.30
N SER A 19 1.21 -4.55 18.29
CA SER A 19 -0.17 -5.01 18.47
C SER A 19 -1.06 -4.63 17.28
N ILE A 20 -1.02 -3.38 16.85
CA ILE A 20 -1.79 -2.89 15.69
C ILE A 20 -1.35 -3.59 14.41
N PHE A 21 -0.04 -3.72 14.19
CA PHE A 21 0.51 -4.38 13.02
C PHE A 21 0.12 -5.85 12.97
N TYR A 22 0.19 -6.57 14.10
CA TYR A 22 -0.28 -7.95 14.18
C TYR A 22 -1.75 -8.08 13.80
N GLY A 23 -2.62 -7.23 14.37
CA GLY A 23 -4.03 -7.19 14.01
C GLY A 23 -4.27 -6.93 12.52
N ALA A 24 -3.52 -6.00 11.92
CA ALA A 24 -3.59 -5.72 10.49
C ALA A 24 -3.08 -6.89 9.62
N ALA A 25 -2.02 -7.59 10.07
CA ALA A 25 -1.39 -8.68 9.34
C ALA A 25 -2.30 -9.91 9.22
N VAL A 26 -3.03 -10.24 10.29
CA VAL A 26 -3.92 -11.41 10.34
C VAL A 26 -5.36 -11.11 9.94
N SER A 27 -5.69 -9.84 9.69
CA SER A 27 -7.03 -9.43 9.25
C SER A 27 -7.31 -9.91 7.83
N ASP A 28 -8.46 -10.55 7.65
CA ASP A 28 -9.06 -10.94 6.37
C ASP A 28 -10.11 -9.91 5.88
N THR A 29 -10.63 -9.07 6.78
CA THR A 29 -11.60 -8.01 6.46
C THR A 29 -10.98 -6.76 5.84
N LEU A 30 -9.68 -6.53 6.06
CA LEU A 30 -8.92 -5.46 5.43
C LEU A 30 -7.99 -6.05 4.38
N VAL A 31 -7.85 -5.35 3.26
CA VAL A 31 -6.93 -5.72 2.19
C VAL A 31 -5.84 -4.66 2.12
N LEU A 32 -4.68 -4.96 2.70
CA LEU A 32 -3.59 -4.01 2.88
C LEU A 32 -2.33 -4.51 2.19
N LEU A 33 -1.68 -3.58 1.49
CA LEU A 33 -0.36 -3.78 0.88
C LEU A 33 0.55 -2.63 1.28
N VAL A 34 1.84 -2.88 1.27
CA VAL A 34 2.87 -1.84 1.32
C VAL A 34 3.67 -1.92 0.04
N ALA A 35 3.82 -0.78 -0.63
CA ALA A 35 4.69 -0.62 -1.77
C ALA A 35 5.91 0.24 -1.40
N GLU A 36 7.07 -0.12 -1.91
CA GLU A 36 8.31 0.65 -1.76
C GLU A 36 8.99 0.81 -3.12
N THR A 37 9.69 1.93 -3.31
CA THR A 37 10.55 2.10 -4.49
C THR A 37 11.86 1.34 -4.31
N VAL A 38 12.02 0.21 -5.01
CA VAL A 38 13.25 -0.58 -5.04
C VAL A 38 13.89 -0.46 -6.42
N ALA A 39 15.14 0.01 -6.48
CA ALA A 39 15.86 0.27 -7.74
C ALA A 39 15.04 1.09 -8.76
N GLY A 40 14.32 2.11 -8.28
CA GLY A 40 13.50 3.00 -9.11
C GLY A 40 12.14 2.43 -9.53
N THR A 41 11.81 1.19 -9.17
CA THR A 41 10.52 0.56 -9.47
C THR A 41 9.69 0.41 -8.19
N PRO A 42 8.46 0.95 -8.14
CA PRO A 42 7.55 0.65 -7.04
C PRO A 42 7.12 -0.82 -7.06
N ARG A 43 7.41 -1.52 -5.97
CA ARG A 43 7.10 -2.94 -5.79
C ARG A 43 6.41 -3.16 -4.47
N ILE A 44 5.53 -4.15 -4.42
CA ILE A 44 4.93 -4.60 -3.17
C ILE A 44 6.04 -5.24 -2.32
N THR A 45 6.20 -4.79 -1.08
CA THR A 45 7.16 -5.33 -0.11
C THR A 45 6.47 -6.07 1.03
N TRP A 46 5.18 -5.83 1.22
CA TRP A 46 4.37 -6.52 2.21
C TRP A 46 2.89 -6.54 1.81
N GLY A 47 2.17 -7.55 2.27
CA GLY A 47 0.71 -7.66 2.20
C GLY A 47 0.20 -8.48 3.38
N ASN A 48 -1.05 -8.25 3.78
CA ASN A 48 -1.71 -9.02 4.83
C ASN A 48 -2.46 -10.24 4.28
N GLU A 49 -3.05 -11.03 5.18
CA GLU A 49 -3.86 -12.21 4.84
C GLU A 49 -4.98 -11.86 3.84
N GLY A 50 -5.77 -10.80 4.09
CA GLY A 50 -6.81 -10.35 3.17
C GLY A 50 -6.30 -10.00 1.76
N ALA A 51 -5.09 -9.45 1.63
CA ALA A 51 -4.45 -9.22 0.33
C ALA A 51 -4.09 -10.51 -0.40
N THR A 52 -3.58 -11.52 0.30
CA THR A 52 -3.30 -12.81 -0.32
C THR A 52 -4.58 -13.52 -0.76
N GLN A 53 -5.65 -13.44 0.03
CA GLN A 53 -6.94 -14.05 -0.28
C GLN A 53 -7.62 -13.36 -1.48
N LEU A 54 -7.67 -12.02 -1.50
CA LEU A 54 -8.30 -11.29 -2.60
C LEU A 54 -7.52 -11.47 -3.91
N LEU A 55 -6.19 -11.36 -3.86
CA LEU A 55 -5.37 -11.34 -5.05
C LEU A 55 -4.93 -12.73 -5.52
N GLY A 56 -5.04 -13.75 -4.66
CA GLY A 56 -4.67 -15.13 -4.96
C GLY A 56 -3.17 -15.38 -5.10
N TYR A 57 -2.31 -14.42 -4.71
CA TYR A 57 -0.86 -14.62 -4.71
C TYR A 57 -0.40 -15.28 -3.41
N GLY A 58 0.59 -16.17 -3.50
CA GLY A 58 1.38 -16.54 -2.32
C GLY A 58 2.17 -15.34 -1.79
N LEU A 59 2.47 -15.31 -0.48
CA LEU A 59 3.18 -14.21 0.16
C LEU A 59 4.51 -13.86 -0.52
N ALA A 60 5.26 -14.88 -0.98
CA ALA A 60 6.54 -14.70 -1.64
C ALA A 60 6.42 -14.06 -3.02
N ASP A 61 5.40 -14.43 -3.79
CA ASP A 61 5.15 -13.89 -5.14
C ASP A 61 4.55 -12.48 -5.09
N LEU A 62 3.71 -12.24 -4.09
CA LEU A 62 3.14 -10.92 -3.82
C LEU A 62 4.25 -9.93 -3.48
N ARG A 63 5.21 -10.34 -2.64
CA ARG A 63 6.43 -9.57 -2.39
C ARG A 63 7.25 -9.53 -3.67
N SER A 64 7.76 -8.36 -4.03
CA SER A 64 8.44 -8.03 -5.29
C SER A 64 7.53 -7.76 -6.51
N LEU A 65 6.23 -8.03 -6.44
CA LEU A 65 5.31 -7.73 -7.54
C LEU A 65 5.36 -6.22 -7.87
N PRO A 66 5.63 -5.81 -9.13
CA PRO A 66 5.54 -4.41 -9.51
C PRO A 66 4.12 -3.90 -9.32
N VAL A 67 3.97 -2.70 -8.75
CA VAL A 67 2.63 -2.11 -8.56
C VAL A 67 1.89 -2.00 -9.89
N ALA A 68 2.58 -1.66 -10.98
CA ALA A 68 2.00 -1.57 -12.33
C ALA A 68 1.36 -2.90 -12.81
N SER A 69 1.86 -4.05 -12.35
CA SER A 69 1.27 -5.36 -12.68
C SER A 69 -0.06 -5.60 -11.98
N LEU A 70 -0.25 -4.99 -10.80
CA LEU A 70 -1.47 -5.07 -10.01
C LEU A 70 -2.58 -4.16 -10.58
N VAL A 71 -2.22 -3.02 -11.17
CA VAL A 71 -3.16 -2.01 -11.68
C VAL A 71 -3.01 -1.83 -13.19
N PRO A 72 -3.42 -2.83 -14.01
CA PRO A 72 -3.03 -2.93 -15.42
C PRO A 72 -3.57 -1.80 -16.31
N THR A 73 -4.54 -1.02 -15.84
CA THR A 73 -5.08 0.14 -16.56
C THR A 73 -4.22 1.39 -16.40
N LEU A 74 -3.35 1.45 -15.38
CA LEU A 74 -2.41 2.55 -15.20
C LEU A 74 -1.11 2.26 -15.94
N ARG A 75 -0.86 2.97 -17.04
CA ARG A 75 0.33 2.80 -17.87
C ARG A 75 1.50 3.59 -17.29
N GLY A 76 2.62 2.92 -17.02
CA GLY A 76 3.93 3.53 -16.76
C GLY A 76 3.89 4.73 -15.81
N ALA A 77 3.91 5.94 -16.37
CA ALA A 77 3.88 7.20 -15.61
C ALA A 77 2.59 7.41 -14.79
N GLU A 78 1.45 6.84 -15.20
CA GLU A 78 0.16 6.98 -14.50
C GLU A 78 0.17 6.32 -13.13
N VAL A 79 1.02 5.31 -12.92
CA VAL A 79 1.23 4.70 -11.59
C VAL A 79 1.75 5.73 -10.58
N LYS A 80 2.46 6.77 -11.05
CA LYS A 80 2.92 7.87 -10.17
C LYS A 80 1.76 8.74 -9.67
N LEU A 81 0.62 8.75 -10.37
CA LEU A 81 -0.58 9.47 -9.91
C LEU A 81 -1.25 8.77 -8.73
N LEU A 82 -1.14 7.44 -8.68
CA LEU A 82 -1.54 6.62 -7.54
C LEU A 82 -0.52 6.73 -6.40
N LEU A 83 0.78 6.64 -6.71
CA LEU A 83 1.89 6.67 -5.75
C LEU A 83 2.46 8.08 -5.53
N ARG A 84 1.58 9.04 -5.21
CA ARG A 84 1.98 10.42 -4.89
C ARG A 84 2.77 10.48 -3.60
N ARG A 85 3.79 11.34 -3.51
CA ARG A 85 4.65 11.45 -2.32
C ARG A 85 4.13 12.45 -1.30
N GLU A 86 3.42 13.45 -1.81
CA GLU A 86 2.98 14.64 -1.08
C GLU A 86 1.60 14.48 -0.43
N ARG A 87 0.78 13.56 -0.93
CA ARG A 87 -0.59 13.35 -0.46
C ARG A 87 -1.11 11.97 -0.82
N SER A 88 -2.16 11.55 -0.11
CA SER A 88 -2.89 10.34 -0.47
C SER A 88 -3.59 10.46 -1.83
N ALA A 89 -3.74 9.33 -2.52
CA ALA A 89 -4.51 9.18 -3.73
C ALA A 89 -5.65 8.16 -3.52
N ARG A 90 -6.74 8.35 -4.26
CA ARG A 90 -7.87 7.42 -4.30
C ARG A 90 -8.29 7.27 -5.76
N MET A 91 -8.36 6.04 -6.25
CA MET A 91 -8.77 5.75 -7.63
C MET A 91 -9.67 4.52 -7.65
N ASN A 92 -10.71 4.56 -8.48
CA ASN A 92 -11.50 3.38 -8.81
C ASN A 92 -10.89 2.76 -10.05
N LEU A 93 -10.36 1.54 -9.93
CA LEU A 93 -9.71 0.86 -11.05
C LEU A 93 -9.73 -0.66 -10.86
N PRO A 94 -9.69 -1.43 -11.96
CA PRO A 94 -9.54 -2.86 -11.90
C PRO A 94 -8.16 -3.23 -11.38
N VAL A 95 -8.14 -4.18 -10.45
CA VAL A 95 -6.95 -4.81 -9.89
C VAL A 95 -6.80 -6.21 -10.46
N ARG A 96 -5.61 -6.56 -10.96
CA ARG A 96 -5.30 -7.87 -11.52
C ARG A 96 -4.88 -8.85 -10.43
N THR A 97 -5.61 -9.96 -10.34
CA THR A 97 -5.27 -11.09 -9.45
C THR A 97 -4.22 -12.00 -10.07
N ALA A 98 -3.71 -12.96 -9.31
CA ALA A 98 -2.75 -13.97 -9.75
C ALA A 98 -3.27 -14.85 -10.90
N SER A 99 -4.60 -15.08 -10.95
CA SER A 99 -5.23 -15.80 -12.06
C SER A 99 -5.36 -14.97 -13.33
N GLY A 100 -5.01 -13.68 -13.28
CA GLY A 100 -5.20 -12.72 -14.37
C GLY A 100 -6.60 -12.10 -14.42
N ALA A 101 -7.52 -12.53 -13.55
CA ALA A 101 -8.84 -11.91 -13.43
C ALA A 101 -8.73 -10.47 -12.93
N LEU A 102 -9.70 -9.64 -13.31
CA LEU A 102 -9.81 -8.26 -12.86
C LEU A 102 -10.90 -8.15 -11.80
N VAL A 103 -10.57 -7.54 -10.67
CA VAL A 103 -11.49 -7.18 -9.60
C VAL A 103 -11.58 -5.66 -9.56
N GLU A 104 -12.77 -5.11 -9.75
CA GLU A 104 -12.98 -3.68 -9.55
C GLU A 104 -12.72 -3.33 -8.08
N ALA A 105 -11.91 -2.30 -7.83
CA ALA A 105 -11.62 -1.87 -6.48
C ALA A 105 -11.43 -0.36 -6.40
N VAL A 106 -11.78 0.18 -5.24
CA VAL A 106 -11.25 1.47 -4.81
C VAL A 106 -9.86 1.23 -4.23
N VAL A 107 -8.84 1.77 -4.89
CA VAL A 107 -7.46 1.76 -4.40
C VAL A 107 -7.18 3.07 -3.69
N LEU A 108 -7.00 3.01 -2.38
CA LEU A 108 -6.50 4.11 -1.57
C LEU A 108 -5.01 3.94 -1.38
N CYS A 109 -4.24 5.00 -1.57
CA CYS A 109 -2.79 4.98 -1.42
C CYS A 109 -2.37 6.14 -0.53
N THR A 110 -1.63 5.87 0.54
CA THR A 110 -1.14 6.89 1.49
C THR A 110 0.38 6.81 1.57
N PRO A 111 1.11 7.89 1.24
CA PRO A 111 2.55 7.91 1.40
C PRO A 111 2.94 7.93 2.88
N THR A 112 4.02 7.23 3.20
CA THR A 112 4.76 7.47 4.44
C THR A 112 5.43 8.85 4.38
N PRO A 113 5.77 9.49 5.52
CA PRO A 113 6.41 10.81 5.52
C PRO A 113 7.71 10.90 4.71
N THR A 114 8.40 9.78 4.49
CA THR A 114 9.62 9.72 3.66
C THR A 114 9.35 9.85 2.15
N GLY A 115 8.11 9.63 1.71
CA GLY A 115 7.71 9.61 0.30
C GLY A 115 8.32 8.46 -0.51
N ARG A 116 8.89 7.43 0.14
CA ARG A 116 9.51 6.27 -0.53
C ARG A 116 8.69 4.99 -0.43
N MET A 117 7.73 4.99 0.49
CA MET A 117 6.86 3.86 0.80
C MET A 117 5.42 4.34 0.88
N TRP A 118 4.49 3.49 0.47
CA TRP A 118 3.06 3.74 0.47
C TRP A 118 2.31 2.57 1.06
N THR A 119 1.32 2.86 1.89
CA THR A 119 0.28 1.89 2.24
C THR A 119 -0.80 1.95 1.17
N LEU A 120 -1.13 0.81 0.57
CA LEU A 120 -2.28 0.66 -0.31
C LEU A 120 -3.37 -0.11 0.43
N ARG A 121 -4.61 0.37 0.32
CA ARG A 121 -5.81 -0.34 0.74
C ARG A 121 -6.67 -0.60 -0.48
N LEU A 122 -7.03 -1.87 -0.69
CA LEU A 122 -7.97 -2.26 -1.72
C LEU A 122 -9.35 -2.43 -1.08
N VAL A 123 -10.37 -1.85 -1.69
CA VAL A 123 -11.76 -2.05 -1.31
C VAL A 123 -12.49 -2.56 -2.56
N PRO A 124 -12.68 -3.89 -2.70
CA PRO A 124 -13.42 -4.45 -3.81
C PRO A 124 -14.90 -4.06 -3.79
#